data_AF-A0XYH0-F1
#
_entry.id   AF-A0XYH0-F1
#
_cell.length_a   1.000
_cell.length_b   1.000
_cell.length_c   1.000
_cell.angle_alpha   90.00
_cell.angle_beta   90.00
_cell.angle_gamma   90.00
#
_symmetry.space_group_name_H-M   'P 1'
#
loop_
_entity.id
_entity.type
_entity.pdbx_description
1 polymer ?
#
loop_
_entity_poly.entity_id
_entity_poly.type
_entity_poly.pdbx_seq_one_letter_code
_entity_poly.pdbx_strand_id
1 'polypeptide(L)'
;MNNSLKVSYLYLLLGVLAVIVGIFVTTNTIEFTQQAINTKGKVSSLVVIDTKIYPEVAFSSSSNETHKFISNSGCKPACYKKGESVNVLYLPNQPNQAQLNSFVSL
;
A
#
# COMPACT_ATOMS: atom_id res chain seq x y z
N MET A 1 -15.55 28.45 -40.68
CA MET A 1 -15.56 27.20 -39.87
C MET A 1 -15.13 27.57 -38.46
N ASN A 2 -16.04 27.46 -37.49
CA ASN A 2 -15.91 28.14 -36.19
C ASN A 2 -14.85 27.44 -35.30
N ASN A 3 -13.63 28.00 -35.22
CA ASN A 3 -12.50 27.41 -34.50
C ASN A 3 -12.76 27.23 -32.99
N SER A 4 -13.69 28.02 -32.42
CA SER A 4 -14.14 27.91 -31.04
C SER A 4 -14.74 26.53 -30.70
N LEU A 5 -15.50 25.93 -31.62
CA LEU A 5 -16.09 24.60 -31.40
C LEU A 5 -15.03 23.50 -31.33
N LYS A 6 -13.99 23.57 -32.17
CA LYS A 6 -12.88 22.60 -32.18
C LYS A 6 -12.06 22.65 -30.90
N VAL A 7 -11.82 23.86 -30.38
CA VAL A 7 -11.12 24.06 -29.11
C VAL A 7 -11.94 23.51 -27.94
N SER A 8 -13.26 23.71 -27.94
CA SER A 8 -14.16 23.14 -26.93
C SER A 8 -14.11 21.59 -26.91
N TYR A 9 -14.18 20.95 -28.08
CA TYR A 9 -14.05 19.48 -28.17
C TYR A 9 -12.69 18.96 -27.70
N LEU A 10 -11.61 19.72 -27.91
CA LEU A 10 -10.27 19.34 -27.46
C LEU A 10 -10.15 19.35 -25.94
N TYR A 11 -10.70 20.36 -25.26
CA TYR A 11 -10.76 20.39 -23.80
C TYR A 11 -11.67 19.29 -23.23
N LEU A 12 -12.78 18.99 -23.91
CA LEU A 12 -13.70 17.92 -23.49
C LEU A 12 -13.00 16.54 -23.58
N LEU A 13 -12.28 16.27 -24.66
CA LEU A 13 -11.46 15.06 -24.82
C LEU A 13 -10.37 14.95 -23.74
N LEU A 14 -9.67 16.04 -23.44
CA LEU A 14 -8.65 16.07 -22.39
C LEU A 14 -9.26 15.76 -21.01
N GLY A 15 -10.43 16.32 -20.72
CA GLY A 15 -11.18 16.04 -19.49
C GLY A 15 -11.60 14.58 -19.38
N VAL A 16 -12.12 13.99 -20.46
CA VAL A 16 -12.50 12.57 -20.49
C VAL A 16 -11.28 11.66 -20.28
N LEU A 17 -10.15 11.96 -20.93
CA LEU A 17 -8.89 11.25 -20.72
C LEU A 17 -8.41 11.34 -19.27
N ALA A 18 -8.46 12.52 -18.66
CA ALA A 18 -8.09 12.71 -17.26
C ALA A 18 -8.99 11.90 -16.31
N VAL A 19 -10.31 11.84 -16.58
CA VAL A 19 -11.26 11.02 -15.80
C VAL A 19 -10.98 9.54 -15.97
N ILE A 20 -10.71 9.06 -17.18
CA ILE A 20 -10.37 7.64 -17.44
C ILE A 20 -9.09 7.24 -16.68
N VAL A 21 -8.05 8.08 -16.74
CA VAL A 21 -6.81 7.86 -15.99
C VAL A 21 -7.08 7.86 -14.48
N GLY A 22 -7.89 8.81 -13.98
CA GLY A 22 -8.29 8.85 -12.57
C GLY A 22 -8.99 7.58 -12.13
N ILE A 23 -9.95 7.08 -12.91
CA ILE A 23 -10.66 5.82 -12.62
C ILE A 23 -9.68 4.65 -12.58
N PHE A 24 -8.77 4.52 -13.55
CA PHE A 24 -7.79 3.44 -13.61
C PHE A 24 -6.83 3.45 -12.41
N VAL A 25 -6.36 4.62 -11.97
CA VAL A 25 -5.53 4.75 -10.77
C VAL A 25 -6.31 4.36 -9.52
N THR A 26 -7.60 4.71 -9.46
CA THR A 26 -8.45 4.43 -8.29
C THR A 26 -8.79 2.95 -8.18
N THR A 27 -9.09 2.26 -9.28
CA THR A 27 -9.43 0.82 -9.25
C THR A 27 -8.27 -0.04 -8.75
N ASN A 28 -7.02 0.31 -9.08
CA ASN A 28 -5.84 -0.39 -8.56
C ASN A 28 -5.64 -0.20 -7.05
N THR A 29 -6.22 0.87 -6.47
CA THR A 29 -6.08 1.20 -5.04
C THR A 29 -7.23 0.62 -4.20
N ILE A 30 -8.42 0.47 -4.80
CA ILE A 30 -9.63 -0.01 -4.11
C ILE A 30 -9.53 -1.49 -3.72
N GLU A 31 -8.91 -2.35 -4.55
CA GLU A 31 -8.80 -3.78 -4.24
C GLU A 31 -8.02 -4.04 -2.93
N PHE A 32 -6.96 -3.25 -2.69
CA PHE A 32 -6.20 -3.32 -1.44
C PHE A 32 -7.04 -2.88 -0.23
N THR A 33 -7.88 -1.86 -0.40
CA THR A 33 -8.61 -1.26 0.73
C THR A 33 -9.88 -2.05 1.11
N GLN A 34 -10.54 -2.68 0.14
CA GLN A 34 -11.78 -3.42 0.38
C GLN A 34 -11.59 -4.89 0.77
N GLN A 35 -10.47 -5.52 0.39
CA GLN A 35 -10.22 -6.95 0.65
C GLN A 35 -9.10 -7.22 1.66
N ALA A 36 -8.40 -6.20 2.14
CA ALA A 36 -7.34 -6.43 3.11
C ALA A 36 -7.91 -6.92 4.46
N ILE A 37 -7.43 -8.07 4.89
CA ILE A 37 -7.73 -8.64 6.20
C ILE A 37 -6.78 -8.02 7.21
N ASN A 38 -7.35 -7.49 8.30
CA ASN A 38 -6.59 -7.04 9.46
C ASN A 38 -6.19 -8.25 10.32
N THR A 39 -4.90 -8.40 10.57
CA THR A 39 -4.35 -9.39 11.50
C THR A 39 -3.27 -8.77 12.38
N LYS A 40 -2.90 -9.47 13.46
CA LYS A 40 -1.80 -9.04 14.33
C LYS A 40 -0.52 -9.75 13.90
N GLY A 41 0.50 -8.95 13.64
CA GLY A 41 1.86 -9.41 13.40
C GLY A 41 2.79 -9.04 14.54
N LYS A 42 4.01 -9.60 14.50
CA LYS A 42 5.08 -9.30 15.42
C LYS A 42 6.36 -8.99 14.66
N VAL A 43 7.08 -7.96 15.07
CA VAL A 43 8.37 -7.61 14.47
C VAL A 43 9.38 -8.71 14.77
N SER A 44 9.79 -9.47 13.75
CA SER A 44 10.75 -10.57 13.89
C SER A 44 12.18 -10.07 13.87
N SER A 45 12.47 -9.08 13.01
CA SER A 45 13.80 -8.50 12.86
C SER A 45 13.74 -7.06 12.37
N LEU A 46 14.88 -6.37 12.40
CA LEU A 46 15.04 -5.01 11.88
C LEU A 46 16.13 -5.06 10.81
N VAL A 47 15.80 -4.63 9.60
CA VAL A 47 16.72 -4.59 8.47
C VAL A 47 17.17 -3.15 8.26
N VAL A 48 18.49 -2.93 8.21
CA VAL A 48 19.05 -1.62 7.91
C VAL A 48 19.30 -1.55 6.41
N ILE A 49 18.64 -0.61 5.73
CA ILE A 49 18.87 -0.32 4.32
C ILE A 49 19.34 1.13 4.23
N ASP A 50 20.55 1.32 3.73
CA ASP A 50 21.30 2.57 3.72
C ASP A 50 21.43 3.22 5.10
N THR A 51 20.51 4.12 5.42
CA THR A 51 20.48 4.88 6.67
C THR A 51 19.20 4.67 7.47
N LYS A 52 18.21 3.96 6.93
CA LYS A 52 16.89 3.76 7.52
C LYS A 52 16.74 2.32 8.03
N ILE A 53 15.94 2.17 9.07
CA ILE A 53 15.67 0.89 9.73
C ILE A 53 14.24 0.47 9.38
N TYR A 54 14.11 -0.67 8.71
CA TYR A 54 12.87 -1.25 8.22
C TYR A 54 12.50 -2.46 9.08
N PRO A 55 11.31 -2.50 9.69
CA PRO A 55 10.87 -3.67 10.42
C PRO A 55 10.50 -4.80 9.48
N GLU A 56 11.04 -5.99 9.73
CA GLU A 56 10.53 -7.25 9.21
C GLU A 56 9.47 -7.77 10.18
N VAL A 57 8.29 -8.08 9.65
CA VAL A 57 7.13 -8.45 10.44
C VAL A 57 6.66 -9.83 10.04
N ALA A 58 6.50 -10.69 11.04
CA ALA A 58 5.91 -12.01 10.90
C ALA A 58 4.44 -11.96 11.32
N PHE A 59 3.55 -12.52 10.52
CA PHE A 59 2.12 -12.61 10.84
C PHE A 59 1.55 -13.95 10.38
N SER A 60 0.44 -14.36 10.99
CA SER A 60 -0.30 -15.55 10.59
C SER A 60 -1.49 -15.15 9.72
N SER A 61 -1.60 -15.77 8.55
CA SER A 61 -2.76 -15.65 7.67
C SER A 61 -3.95 -16.46 8.21
N SER A 62 -5.12 -16.31 7.57
CA SER A 62 -6.32 -17.10 7.90
C SER A 62 -6.14 -18.61 7.64
N SER A 63 -5.17 -19.01 6.81
CA SER A 63 -4.77 -20.41 6.61
C SER A 63 -3.85 -20.96 7.71
N ASN A 64 -3.57 -20.17 8.77
CA ASN A 64 -2.56 -20.46 9.80
C ASN A 64 -1.12 -20.55 9.26
N GLU A 65 -0.88 -20.09 8.03
CA GLU A 65 0.48 -20.00 7.49
C GLU A 65 1.18 -18.75 8.02
N THR A 66 2.45 -18.89 8.38
CA THR A 66 3.25 -17.76 8.86
C THR A 66 3.96 -17.11 7.68
N HIS A 67 3.64 -15.85 7.43
CA HIS A 67 4.27 -15.03 6.41
C HIS A 67 5.17 -13.99 7.05
N LYS A 68 6.22 -13.60 6.33
CA LYS A 68 7.12 -12.52 6.71
C LYS A 68 7.23 -11.52 5.57
N PHE A 69 7.22 -10.25 5.90
CA PHE A 69 7.45 -9.17 4.94
C PHE A 69 8.27 -8.07 5.58
N ILE A 70 9.02 -7.34 4.76
CA ILE A 70 9.72 -6.13 5.18
C ILE A 70 8.80 -4.95 4.90
N SER A 71 8.55 -4.11 5.90
CA SER A 71 7.77 -2.89 5.72
C SER A 71 8.39 -2.01 4.63
N ASN A 72 7.55 -1.39 3.81
CA ASN A 72 7.96 -0.37 2.84
C ASN A 72 8.37 0.97 3.49
N SER A 73 8.00 1.17 4.76
CA SER A 73 8.32 2.34 5.57
C SER A 73 9.42 2.02 6.58
N GLY A 74 10.50 2.79 6.53
CA GLY A 74 11.65 2.68 7.42
C GLY A 74 11.98 4.02 8.06
N CYS A 75 12.51 3.98 9.28
CA CYS A 75 12.76 5.17 10.09
C CYS A 75 14.19 5.21 10.65
N LYS A 76 14.66 6.43 10.95
CA LYS A 76 15.87 6.66 11.74
C LYS A 76 15.61 7.78 12.75
N PRO A 77 15.61 7.52 14.08
CA PRO A 77 15.83 6.23 14.75
C PRO A 77 14.71 5.21 14.47
N ALA A 78 14.91 3.94 14.84
CA ALA A 78 13.95 2.86 14.56
C ALA A 78 12.54 3.19 15.09
N CYS A 79 11.53 3.15 14.22
CA CYS A 79 10.13 3.40 14.60
C CYS A 79 9.51 2.23 15.38
N TYR A 80 10.06 1.03 15.23
CA TYR A 80 9.54 -0.20 15.82
C TYR A 80 10.67 -0.99 16.49
N LYS A 81 10.30 -1.80 17.48
CA LYS A 81 11.23 -2.66 18.21
C LYS A 81 11.00 -4.13 17.89
N LYS A 82 12.07 -4.93 17.94
CA LYS A 82 11.96 -6.38 17.81
C LYS A 82 11.01 -6.92 18.88
N GLY A 83 10.05 -7.73 18.46
CA GLY A 83 9.03 -8.33 19.33
C GLY A 83 7.80 -7.45 19.59
N GLU A 84 7.76 -6.24 19.05
CA GLU A 84 6.58 -5.37 19.11
C GLU A 84 5.42 -5.96 18.31
N SER A 85 4.21 -5.84 18.85
CA SER A 85 2.98 -6.26 18.17
C SER A 85 2.49 -5.12 17.30
N VAL A 86 2.25 -5.40 16.01
CA VAL A 86 1.81 -4.41 15.04
C VAL A 86 0.59 -4.93 14.28
N ASN A 87 -0.25 -4.02 13.81
CA ASN A 87 -1.38 -4.39 12.96
C ASN A 87 -0.89 -4.54 11.51
N VAL A 88 -1.25 -5.65 10.88
CA VAL A 88 -0.89 -5.99 9.51
C VAL A 88 -2.16 -6.10 8.68
N LEU A 89 -2.15 -5.46 7.53
CA LEU A 89 -3.15 -5.61 6.47
C LEU A 89 -2.55 -6.49 5.39
N TYR A 90 -3.24 -7.55 5.00
CA TYR A 90 -2.80 -8.40 3.89
C TYR A 90 -3.99 -8.82 3.03
N LEU A 91 -3.72 -9.08 1.75
CA LEU A 91 -4.70 -9.66 0.83
C LEU A 91 -4.61 -11.20 0.90
N PRO A 92 -5.72 -11.93 1.07
CA PRO A 92 -5.72 -13.40 1.13
C PRO A 92 -5.06 -14.05 -0.09
N ASN A 93 -5.27 -13.45 -1.26
CA ASN A 93 -4.73 -13.94 -2.53
C ASN A 93 -3.26 -13.56 -2.74
N GLN A 94 -2.75 -12.58 -1.98
CA GLN A 94 -1.38 -12.04 -2.11
C GLN A 94 -0.80 -11.66 -0.74
N PRO A 95 -0.58 -12.64 0.17
CA PRO A 95 -0.10 -12.38 1.53
C PRO A 95 1.30 -11.74 1.58
N ASN A 96 2.08 -11.86 0.50
CA ASN A 96 3.41 -11.25 0.39
C ASN A 96 3.37 -9.73 0.17
N GLN A 97 2.21 -9.16 -0.21
CA GLN A 97 2.01 -7.71 -0.33
C GLN A 97 1.44 -7.09 0.95
N ALA A 98 1.61 -7.77 2.09
CA ALA A 98 1.17 -7.25 3.37
C ALA A 98 1.82 -5.90 3.69
N GLN A 99 1.07 -5.04 4.38
CA GLN A 99 1.52 -3.72 4.81
C GLN A 99 1.16 -3.51 6.28
N LEU A 100 1.88 -2.59 6.92
CA LEU A 100 1.54 -2.16 8.27
C LEU A 100 0.30 -1.27 8.23
N ASN A 101 -0.62 -1.50 9.15
CA ASN A 101 -1.76 -0.62 9.39
C ASN A 101 -1.36 0.42 10.46
N SER A 102 -0.56 1.40 10.06
CA SER A 102 -0.07 2.49 10.91
C SER A 102 -0.07 3.79 10.12
N PHE A 103 -0.30 4.92 10.79
CA PHE A 103 -0.22 6.24 10.17
C PHE A 103 1.16 6.57 9.59
N VAL A 104 2.20 5.82 9.98
CA VAL A 104 3.57 5.97 9.45
C VAL A 104 3.75 5.25 8.10
N SER A 105 2.83 4.36 7.72
CA SER A 105 2.86 3.57 6.48
C SER A 105 1.79 3.97 5.45
N LEU A 106 0.92 4.93 5.78
CA LEU A 106 -0.04 5.61 4.88
C LEU A 106 0.54 6.93 4.38
#